data_AF-A0A382J6C1-F1
#
_entry.id   AF-A0A382J6C1-F1
#
_cell.length_a   1.000
_cell.length_b   1.000
_cell.length_c   1.000
_cell.angle_alpha   90.00
_cell.angle_beta   90.00
_cell.angle_gamma   90.00
#
_symmetry.space_group_name_H-M   'P 1'
#
loop_
_entity.id
_entity.type
_entity.pdbx_description
1 polymer ?
#
loop_
_entity_poly.entity_id
_entity_poly.type
_entity_poly.pdbx_seq_one_letter_code
_entity_poly.pdbx_strand_id
1 'polypeptide(L)'
;IYRRIKPQSDEKSLTYLGKVFSWVIMALAAVLAIYLPQTIWRLMEIKLELLCQISPAILIGIHLKNLDKHMILSGILSGTGVALFIIGSNMLGFQIPAKPWGIHAGVWGLLVNCMVVFILYQRKIKR
;
A
#
# COMPACT_ATOMS: atom_id res chain seq x y z
N ILE A 1 13.84 -3.11 5.85
CA ILE A 1 13.55 -4.57 5.84
C ILE A 1 14.83 -5.38 5.65
N TYR A 2 15.58 -5.15 4.57
CA TYR A 2 16.80 -5.91 4.23
C TYR A 2 17.90 -5.94 5.32
N ARG A 3 18.22 -4.81 5.97
CA ARG A 3 19.21 -4.75 7.06
C ARG A 3 18.90 -5.64 8.26
N ARG A 4 17.62 -5.92 8.56
CA ARG A 4 17.26 -6.85 9.66
C ARG A 4 17.48 -8.32 9.28
N ILE A 5 17.50 -8.63 7.98
CA ILE A 5 17.72 -9.99 7.46
C ILE A 5 19.23 -10.24 7.32
N LYS A 6 20.00 -9.21 6.96
CA LYS A 6 21.46 -9.27 6.87
C LYS A 6 22.10 -8.11 7.65
N PRO A 7 22.31 -8.24 8.97
CA PRO A 7 22.79 -7.14 9.82
C PRO A 7 24.21 -6.64 9.49
N GLN A 8 25.03 -7.45 8.81
CA GLN A 8 26.39 -7.11 8.35
C GLN A 8 26.44 -6.47 6.94
N SER A 9 25.31 -6.12 6.33
CA SER A 9 25.33 -5.48 5.00
C SER A 9 25.87 -4.06 5.07
N ASP A 10 26.88 -3.77 4.24
CA ASP A 10 27.45 -2.43 4.07
C ASP A 10 26.40 -1.40 3.58
N GLU A 11 26.51 -0.14 4.04
CA GLU A 11 25.57 0.95 3.71
C GLU A 11 25.46 1.17 2.20
N LYS A 12 26.56 0.97 1.46
CA LYS A 12 26.57 1.07 -0.01
C LYS A 12 25.66 0.02 -0.65
N SER A 13 25.70 -1.22 -0.16
CA SER A 13 24.87 -2.31 -0.67
C SER A 13 23.40 -2.06 -0.35
N LEU A 14 23.09 -1.58 0.86
CA LEU A 14 21.73 -1.26 1.28
C LEU A 14 21.13 -0.12 0.44
N THR A 15 21.93 0.90 0.16
CA THR A 15 21.54 2.05 -0.69
C THR A 15 21.33 1.62 -2.13
N TYR A 16 22.23 0.81 -2.68
CA TYR A 16 22.10 0.30 -4.05
C TYR A 16 20.82 -0.52 -4.20
N LEU A 17 20.56 -1.44 -3.26
CA LEU A 17 19.36 -2.29 -3.28
C LEU A 17 18.08 -1.47 -3.15
N GLY A 18 18.09 -0.43 -2.30
CA GLY A 18 17.01 0.55 -2.22
C GLY A 18 16.77 1.28 -3.54
N LYS A 19 17.83 1.74 -4.22
CA LYS A 19 17.71 2.39 -5.53
C LYS A 19 17.14 1.47 -6.60
N VAL A 20 17.60 0.23 -6.67
CA VAL A 20 17.09 -0.77 -7.61
C VAL A 20 15.61 -1.01 -7.36
N PHE A 21 15.22 -1.23 -6.10
CA PHE A 21 13.83 -1.46 -5.74
C PHE A 21 12.92 -0.25 -6.07
N SER A 22 13.38 0.97 -5.78
CA SER A 22 12.67 2.20 -6.16
C SER A 22 12.50 2.32 -7.66
N TRP A 23 13.54 2.02 -8.45
CA TRP A 23 13.46 2.03 -9.91
C TRP A 23 12.47 1.00 -10.46
N VAL A 24 12.45 -0.21 -9.89
CA VAL A 24 11.49 -1.26 -10.28
C VAL A 24 10.06 -0.81 -10.03
N ILE A 25 9.77 -0.26 -8.84
CA ILE A 25 8.42 0.26 -8.52
C ILE A 25 8.05 1.41 -9.46
N MET A 26 8.98 2.34 -9.73
CA MET A 26 8.74 3.45 -10.63
C MET A 26 8.45 2.99 -12.06
N ALA A 27 9.20 2.01 -12.57
CA ALA A 27 8.97 1.44 -13.89
C ALA A 27 7.59 0.76 -13.97
N LEU A 28 7.22 -0.02 -12.95
CA LEU A 28 5.91 -0.67 -12.88
C LEU A 28 4.77 0.38 -12.83
N ALA A 29 4.91 1.44 -12.04
CA ALA A 29 3.94 2.53 -11.99
C ALA A 29 3.82 3.27 -13.33
N ALA A 30 4.94 3.49 -14.04
CA ALA A 30 4.94 4.12 -15.36
C ALA A 30 4.24 3.25 -16.41
N VAL A 31 4.50 1.93 -16.41
CA VAL A 31 3.81 0.97 -17.29
C VAL A 31 2.30 1.00 -17.03
N LEU A 32 1.89 0.92 -15.76
CA LEU A 32 0.47 1.01 -15.40
C LEU A 32 -0.16 2.34 -15.87
N ALA A 33 0.55 3.46 -15.75
CA ALA A 33 0.06 4.75 -16.21
C ALA A 33 -0.11 4.85 -17.73
N ILE A 34 0.72 4.16 -18.52
CA ILE A 34 0.60 4.12 -19.98
C ILE A 34 -0.65 3.35 -20.41
N TYR A 35 -0.93 2.21 -19.77
CA TYR A 35 -2.04 1.34 -20.16
C TYR A 35 -3.39 1.73 -19.56
N LEU A 36 -3.42 2.58 -18.53
CA LEU A 36 -4.65 2.99 -17.88
C LEU A 36 -5.19 4.26 -18.57
N PRO A 37 -6.30 4.18 -19.35
CA PRO A 37 -6.83 5.31 -20.11
C PRO A 37 -7.55 6.28 -19.16
N GLN A 38 -6.80 7.08 -18.41
CA GLN A 38 -7.31 7.99 -17.39
C GLN A 38 -6.83 9.41 -17.66
N THR A 39 -7.62 10.38 -17.19
CA THR A 39 -7.22 11.78 -17.24
C THR A 39 -6.10 12.07 -16.23
N ILE A 40 -5.32 13.13 -16.47
CA ILE A 40 -4.29 13.61 -15.51
C ILE A 40 -4.90 13.82 -14.12
N TRP A 41 -6.11 14.36 -14.06
CA TRP A 41 -6.86 14.53 -12.82
C TRP A 41 -7.07 13.22 -12.07
N ARG A 42 -7.44 12.15 -12.77
CA ARG A 42 -7.70 10.85 -12.16
C ARG A 42 -6.42 10.15 -11.70
N LEU A 43 -5.30 10.34 -12.40
CA LEU A 43 -4.00 9.89 -11.92
C LEU A 43 -3.58 10.61 -10.62
N MET A 44 -3.89 11.90 -10.51
CA MET A 44 -3.69 12.67 -9.28
C MET A 44 -4.56 12.14 -8.13
N GLU A 45 -5.84 11.86 -8.37
CA GLU A 45 -6.73 11.21 -7.38
C GLU A 45 -6.14 9.88 -6.90
N ILE A 46 -5.74 9.01 -7.83
CA ILE A 46 -5.15 7.69 -7.50
C ILE A 46 -3.87 7.86 -6.66
N LYS A 47 -3.01 8.81 -7.01
CA LYS A 47 -1.79 9.10 -6.23
C LYS A 47 -2.14 9.49 -4.79
N LEU A 48 -3.14 10.34 -4.59
CA LEU A 48 -3.59 10.76 -3.27
C LEU A 48 -4.26 9.60 -2.50
N GLU A 49 -5.08 8.79 -3.18
CA GLU A 49 -5.72 7.59 -2.64
C GLU A 49 -4.67 6.57 -2.13
N LEU A 50 -3.57 6.39 -2.86
CA LEU A 50 -2.46 5.51 -2.46
C LEU A 50 -1.62 6.10 -1.32
N LEU A 51 -1.35 7.42 -1.33
CA LEU A 51 -0.65 8.11 -0.23
C LEU A 51 -1.43 8.00 1.08
N CYS A 52 -2.76 8.03 1.02
CA CYS A 52 -3.63 7.90 2.18
C CYS A 52 -3.40 6.58 2.96
N GLN A 53 -2.94 5.51 2.30
CA GLN A 53 -2.67 4.21 2.96
C GLN A 53 -1.60 4.27 4.05
N ILE A 54 -0.76 5.30 4.06
CA ILE A 54 0.26 5.51 5.08
C ILE A 54 -0.35 6.13 6.36
N SER A 55 -1.47 6.85 6.25
CA SER A 55 -2.09 7.56 7.37
C SER A 55 -2.41 6.65 8.58
N PRO A 56 -3.03 5.46 8.42
CA PRO A 56 -3.33 4.57 9.54
C PRO A 56 -2.07 4.09 10.26
N ALA A 57 -0.97 3.86 9.54
CA ALA A 57 0.29 3.44 10.13
C ALA A 57 0.83 4.47 11.13
N ILE A 58 0.72 5.76 10.77
CA ILE A 58 1.17 6.87 11.61
C ILE A 58 0.22 7.05 12.80
N LEU A 59 -1.09 7.14 12.54
CA LEU A 59 -2.09 7.39 13.57
C LEU A 59 -2.13 6.24 14.59
N ILE A 60 -2.21 5.00 14.13
CA ILE A 60 -2.27 3.82 15.00
C ILE A 60 -0.93 3.62 15.71
N GLY A 61 0.19 3.87 15.03
CA GLY A 61 1.53 3.73 15.61
C GLY A 61 1.81 4.68 16.78
N ILE A 62 1.16 5.85 16.82
CA ILE A 62 1.29 6.81 17.93
C ILE A 62 0.33 6.46 19.09
N HIS A 63 -0.89 6.01 18.78
CA HIS A 63 -1.92 5.79 19.81
C HIS A 63 -1.85 4.40 20.46
N LEU A 64 -1.45 3.36 19.72
CA LEU A 64 -1.39 1.98 20.24
C LEU A 64 0.03 1.60 20.65
N LYS A 65 0.20 1.28 21.93
CA LYS A 65 1.43 0.66 22.44
C LYS A 65 1.56 -0.77 21.90
N ASN A 66 2.79 -1.21 21.63
CA ASN A 66 3.15 -2.56 21.16
C ASN A 66 2.76 -2.93 19.72
N LEU A 67 2.51 -1.95 18.85
CA LEU A 67 2.27 -2.20 17.43
C LEU A 67 3.54 -2.73 16.75
N ASP A 68 3.45 -3.91 16.13
CA ASP A 68 4.58 -4.48 15.40
C ASP A 68 4.62 -3.90 13.97
N LYS A 69 5.82 -3.56 13.48
CA LYS A 69 6.07 -3.16 12.08
C LYS A 69 5.50 -4.16 11.08
N HIS A 70 5.44 -5.45 11.42
CA HIS A 70 4.89 -6.48 10.54
C HIS A 70 3.38 -6.30 10.35
N MET A 71 2.65 -5.88 11.40
CA MET A 71 1.21 -5.62 11.32
C MET A 71 0.91 -4.44 10.41
N ILE A 72 1.65 -3.34 10.60
CA ILE A 72 1.54 -2.13 9.78
C ILE A 72 1.81 -2.46 8.32
N LEU A 73 2.90 -3.18 8.04
CA LEU A 73 3.30 -3.52 6.68
C LEU A 73 2.24 -4.39 5.99
N SER A 74 1.68 -5.38 6.70
CA SER A 74 0.59 -6.21 6.19
C SER A 74 -0.67 -5.41 5.90
N GLY A 75 -1.01 -4.43 6.76
CA GLY A 75 -2.12 -3.50 6.53
C GLY A 75 -1.92 -2.66 5.27
N ILE A 76 -0.79 -1.97 5.15
CA ILE A 76 -0.48 -1.14 3.98
C ILE A 76 -0.49 -1.97 2.70
N LEU A 77 0.11 -3.17 2.73
CA LEU A 77 0.20 -4.03 1.54
C LEU A 77 -1.17 -4.55 1.10
N SER A 78 -2.00 -5.00 2.05
CA SER A 78 -3.36 -5.46 1.76
C SER A 78 -4.27 -4.33 1.28
N GLY A 79 -4.25 -3.16 1.93
CA GLY A 79 -5.04 -2.01 1.52
C GLY A 79 -4.64 -1.45 0.15
N THR A 80 -3.33 -1.31 -0.09
CA THR A 80 -2.79 -0.90 -1.40
C THR A 80 -3.16 -1.92 -2.48
N GLY A 81 -3.06 -3.22 -2.18
CA GLY A 81 -3.45 -4.28 -3.10
C GLY A 81 -4.93 -4.22 -3.49
N VAL A 82 -5.82 -4.01 -2.52
CA VAL A 82 -7.26 -3.86 -2.78
C VAL A 82 -7.56 -2.60 -3.59
N ALA A 83 -6.95 -1.46 -3.26
CA ALA A 83 -7.15 -0.23 -4.03
C ALA A 83 -6.69 -0.39 -5.49
N LEU A 84 -5.50 -0.96 -5.71
CA LEU A 84 -4.98 -1.23 -7.05
C LEU A 84 -5.83 -2.25 -7.81
N PHE A 85 -6.34 -3.28 -7.12
CA PHE A 85 -7.24 -4.26 -7.73
C PHE A 85 -8.55 -3.60 -8.20
N ILE A 86 -9.17 -2.75 -7.39
CA ILE A 86 -10.39 -2.02 -7.77
C ILE A 86 -10.11 -1.09 -8.95
N ILE A 87 -8.99 -0.37 -8.95
CA ILE A 87 -8.60 0.54 -10.04
C ILE A 87 -8.32 -0.24 -11.34
N GLY A 88 -7.58 -1.34 -11.25
CA GLY A 88 -7.18 -2.18 -12.38
C GLY A 88 -8.23 -3.22 -12.82
N SER A 89 -9.32 -3.36 -12.08
CA SER A 89 -10.38 -4.34 -12.31
C SER A 89 -10.92 -4.32 -13.74
N ASN A 90 -11.16 -3.12 -14.30
CA ASN A 90 -11.61 -2.95 -15.67
C ASN A 90 -10.62 -3.51 -16.70
N MET A 91 -9.31 -3.39 -16.44
CA MET A 91 -8.28 -3.98 -17.30
C MET A 91 -8.25 -5.51 -17.20
N LEU A 92 -8.65 -6.06 -16.05
CA LEU A 92 -8.73 -7.50 -15.79
C LEU A 92 -10.06 -8.12 -16.26
N GLY A 93 -10.94 -7.35 -16.90
CA GLY A 93 -12.25 -7.81 -17.38
C GLY A 93 -13.36 -7.82 -16.33
N PHE A 94 -13.08 -7.36 -15.11
CA PHE A 94 -14.11 -7.14 -14.08
C PHE A 94 -14.70 -5.74 -14.27
N GLN A 95 -16.01 -5.64 -14.55
CA GLN A 95 -16.71 -4.36 -14.72
C GLN A 95 -17.00 -3.67 -13.38
N ILE A 96 -15.98 -3.48 -12.55
CA ILE A 96 -16.12 -2.75 -11.29
C ILE A 96 -15.93 -1.27 -11.60
N PRO A 97 -16.89 -0.40 -11.23
CA PRO A 97 -16.73 1.03 -11.45
C PRO A 97 -15.55 1.58 -10.63
N ALA A 98 -14.87 2.59 -11.17
CA ALA A 98 -13.71 3.22 -10.54
C ALA A 98 -14.00 3.83 -9.15
N LYS A 99 -15.29 4.07 -8.85
CA LYS A 99 -15.82 4.43 -7.54
C LYS A 99 -16.95 3.48 -7.15
N PRO A 100 -16.65 2.30 -6.59
CA PRO A 100 -17.69 1.38 -6.12
C PRO A 100 -18.60 2.07 -5.11
N TRP A 101 -19.90 2.08 -5.38
CA TRP A 101 -20.90 2.80 -4.58
C TRP A 101 -20.62 4.30 -4.39
N GLY A 102 -19.94 4.95 -5.34
CA GLY A 102 -19.57 6.37 -5.24
C GLY A 102 -18.39 6.65 -4.30
N ILE A 103 -17.79 5.61 -3.71
CA ILE A 103 -16.66 5.72 -2.79
C ILE A 103 -15.35 5.46 -3.56
N HIS A 104 -14.33 6.28 -3.29
CA HIS A 104 -13.00 6.14 -3.89
C HIS A 104 -12.36 4.79 -3.53
N ALA A 105 -11.66 4.16 -4.49
CA ALA A 105 -11.03 2.85 -4.32
C ALA A 105 -10.02 2.85 -3.15
N GLY A 106 -9.29 3.95 -2.97
CA GLY A 106 -8.39 4.15 -1.84
C GLY A 106 -9.07 4.06 -0.47
N VAL A 107 -10.33 4.48 -0.34
CA VAL A 107 -11.07 4.39 0.93
C VAL A 107 -11.42 2.94 1.24
N TRP A 108 -11.80 2.15 0.24
CA TRP A 108 -11.98 0.70 0.40
C TRP A 108 -10.67 0.00 0.79
N GLY A 109 -9.56 0.38 0.15
CA GLY A 109 -8.23 -0.08 0.55
C GLY A 109 -7.88 0.31 1.99
N LEU A 110 -8.21 1.54 2.40
CA LEU A 110 -7.94 2.05 3.74
C LEU A 110 -8.71 1.26 4.82
N LEU A 111 -9.98 0.92 4.54
CA LEU A 111 -10.79 0.09 5.42
C LEU A 111 -10.12 -1.28 5.63
N VAL A 112 -9.68 -1.93 4.54
CA VAL A 112 -8.98 -3.22 4.61
C VAL A 112 -7.67 -3.10 5.38
N ASN A 113 -6.89 -2.04 5.13
CA ASN A 113 -5.64 -1.76 5.84
C ASN A 113 -5.87 -1.71 7.36
N CYS A 114 -6.80 -0.86 7.81
CA CYS A 114 -7.17 -0.74 9.22
C CYS A 114 -7.67 -2.07 9.80
N MET A 115 -8.51 -2.80 9.07
CA MET A 115 -9.06 -4.07 9.50
C MET A 115 -7.98 -5.14 9.69
N VAL A 116 -7.04 -5.25 8.75
CA VAL A 116 -5.90 -6.18 8.84
C VAL A 116 -5.01 -5.84 10.04
N VAL A 117 -4.66 -4.56 10.22
CA VAL A 117 -3.88 -4.12 11.39
C VAL A 117 -4.61 -4.48 12.69
N PHE A 118 -5.90 -4.19 12.76
CA PHE A 118 -6.72 -4.47 13.94
C PHE A 118 -6.79 -5.96 14.27
N ILE A 119 -7.04 -6.82 13.27
CA ILE A 119 -7.09 -8.28 13.45
C ILE A 119 -5.74 -8.80 13.97
N LEU A 120 -4.63 -8.38 13.37
CA LEU A 120 -3.30 -8.82 13.79
C LEU A 120 -2.96 -8.32 15.20
N TYR A 121 -3.35 -7.08 15.52
CA TYR A 121 -3.17 -6.52 16.85
C TYR A 121 -3.94 -7.31 17.92
N GLN A 122 -5.21 -7.63 17.67
CA GLN A 122 -6.03 -8.47 18.56
C GLN A 122 -5.41 -9.86 18.78
N ARG A 123 -4.89 -10.48 17.72
CA ARG A 123 -4.20 -11.78 17.82
C ARG A 123 -2.94 -11.72 18.67
N LYS A 124 -2.21 -10.60 18.65
CA LYS A 124 -1.01 -10.43 19.48
C LYS A 124 -1.36 -10.18 20.95
N ILE A 125 -2.45 -9.47 21.25
CA ILE A 125 -2.88 -9.26 22.63
C ILE A 125 -3.36 -10.56 23.28
N LYS A 126 -4.05 -11.42 22.52
CA LYS A 126 -4.57 -12.70 23.03
C LYS A 126 -3.49 -13.77 23.25
N ARG A 127 -2.25 -13.53 22.82
CA ARG A 127 -1.15 -14.49 22.88
C ARG A 127 -0.16 -14.08 23.94
#